data_AF-A0A7X3A6Y1-F1
#
_entry.id   AF-A0A7X3A6Y1-F1
#
_cell.length_a   1.000
_cell.length_b   1.000
_cell.length_c   1.000
_cell.angle_alpha   90.00
_cell.angle_beta   90.00
_cell.angle_gamma   90.00
#
_symmetry.space_group_name_H-M   'P 1'
#
loop_
_entity.id
_entity.type
_entity.pdbx_description
1 polymer ?
#
loop_
_entity_poly.entity_id
_entity_poly.type
_entity_poly.pdbx_seq_one_letter_code
_entity_poly.pdbx_strand_id
1 'polypeptide(L)'
;MTYNRNPVFPNVFTSSWATLISANTAKDGTGTVATVFTATPSGSGGVGAKVDHIKVRGLGTNVPTVLRLFINNGSTNATAANNSLFLEVTIAATTLSEVSALADTVIQFDGISNPQLILPAGYKINATIGTAVAAGLQITAFGGELLYTA
;
A
#
# COMPACT_ATOMS: atom_id res chain seq x y z
N MET A 1 -24.20 -19.64 -1.12
CA MET A 1 -23.84 -18.31 -1.66
C MET A 1 -22.51 -18.45 -2.37
N THR A 2 -22.55 -18.68 -3.68
CA THR A 2 -21.34 -18.99 -4.45
C THR A 2 -20.61 -17.70 -4.78
N TYR A 3 -19.51 -17.43 -4.08
CA TYR A 3 -18.58 -16.36 -4.50
C TYR A 3 -17.30 -16.99 -5.04
N ASN A 4 -17.22 -17.07 -6.37
CA ASN A 4 -15.93 -17.20 -7.05
C ASN A 4 -16.02 -16.40 -8.36
N ARG A 5 -15.39 -15.22 -8.35
CA ARG A 5 -15.29 -14.32 -9.51
C ARG A 5 -13.82 -14.27 -9.87
N ASN A 6 -13.24 -15.36 -10.39
CA ASN A 6 -11.85 -15.33 -10.84
C ASN A 6 -11.83 -15.03 -12.34
N PRO A 7 -11.32 -13.87 -12.80
CA PRO A 7 -10.71 -12.78 -12.02
C PRO A 7 -11.73 -11.81 -11.38
N VAL A 8 -11.37 -11.23 -10.22
CA VAL A 8 -12.21 -10.28 -9.47
C VAL A 8 -12.02 -8.89 -10.05
N PHE A 9 -13.11 -8.23 -10.43
CA PHE A 9 -13.10 -6.87 -11.00
C PHE A 9 -13.64 -5.84 -10.00
N PRO A 10 -12.99 -4.66 -9.91
CA PRO A 10 -13.53 -3.55 -9.14
C PRO A 10 -14.78 -2.96 -9.79
N ASN A 11 -15.73 -2.55 -8.96
CA ASN A 11 -16.92 -1.82 -9.39
C ASN A 11 -16.62 -0.32 -9.54
N VAL A 12 -15.85 0.24 -8.60
CA VAL A 12 -15.42 1.64 -8.60
C VAL A 12 -13.91 1.67 -8.50
N PHE A 13 -13.23 2.30 -9.47
CA PHE A 13 -11.79 2.52 -9.40
C PHE A 13 -11.47 3.52 -8.30
N THR A 14 -10.42 3.24 -7.53
CA THR A 14 -9.96 4.11 -6.44
C THR A 14 -8.44 4.19 -6.43
N SER A 15 -7.94 5.38 -6.09
CA SER A 15 -6.53 5.65 -5.92
C SER A 15 -6.32 6.49 -4.68
N SER A 16 -5.29 6.16 -3.92
CA SER A 16 -4.94 6.85 -2.67
C SER A 16 -3.43 6.90 -2.51
N TRP A 17 -2.95 7.80 -1.67
CA TRP A 17 -1.52 8.06 -1.58
C TRP A 17 -1.09 8.54 -0.21
N ALA A 18 0.20 8.37 0.08
CA ALA A 18 0.84 8.92 1.27
C ALA A 18 2.32 9.19 1.02
N THR A 19 2.90 10.05 1.85
CA THR A 19 4.33 10.41 1.78
C THR A 19 5.07 9.89 3.01
N LEU A 20 6.19 9.23 2.80
CA LEU A 20 7.08 8.76 3.86
C LEU A 20 8.41 9.52 3.85
N ILE A 21 8.82 9.99 5.02
CA ILE A 21 10.08 10.73 5.24
C ILE A 21 10.84 10.11 6.41
N SER A 22 10.14 9.83 7.52
CA SER A 22 10.72 9.29 8.74
C SER A 22 10.87 7.77 8.69
N ALA A 23 11.99 7.27 9.21
CA ALA A 23 12.18 5.84 9.42
C ALA A 23 11.26 5.30 10.52
N ASN A 24 10.83 4.06 10.33
CA ASN A 24 10.27 3.23 11.39
C ASN A 24 10.87 1.82 11.27
N THR A 25 11.62 1.44 12.29
CA THR A 25 12.34 0.16 12.38
C THR A 25 11.50 -0.95 13.01
N ALA A 26 10.31 -0.63 13.53
CA ALA A 26 9.37 -1.62 14.03
C ALA A 26 8.82 -2.46 12.85
N LYS A 27 8.84 -3.78 13.02
CA LYS A 27 8.38 -4.76 12.02
C LYS A 27 6.99 -5.30 12.32
N ASP A 28 6.30 -4.73 13.30
CA ASP A 28 4.97 -5.11 13.75
C ASP A 28 3.87 -4.10 13.35
N GLY A 29 4.22 -3.12 12.51
CA GLY A 29 3.30 -2.09 12.02
C GLY A 29 2.89 -1.04 13.05
N THR A 30 3.52 -1.02 14.23
CA THR A 30 3.30 0.01 15.26
C THR A 30 4.16 1.26 15.01
N GLY A 31 3.93 2.32 15.79
CA GLY A 31 4.64 3.59 15.68
C GLY A 31 4.11 4.50 14.56
N THR A 32 4.99 5.34 14.01
CA THR A 32 4.64 6.24 12.91
C THR A 32 4.56 5.45 11.61
N VAL A 33 3.35 5.33 11.07
CA VAL A 33 3.06 4.67 9.80
C VAL A 33 2.20 5.60 8.94
N ALA A 34 2.24 5.42 7.63
CA ALA A 34 1.37 6.14 6.72
C ALA A 34 0.34 5.19 6.09
N THR A 35 -0.94 5.52 6.14
CA THR A 35 -1.98 4.73 5.46
C THR A 35 -1.98 5.08 3.97
N VAL A 36 -1.67 4.10 3.14
CA VAL A 36 -1.54 4.25 1.69
C VAL A 36 -2.85 3.92 0.97
N PHE A 37 -3.65 3.02 1.55
CA PHE A 37 -4.93 2.58 0.99
C PHE A 37 -5.90 2.16 2.09
N THR A 38 -7.17 2.49 1.93
CA THR A 38 -8.25 2.05 2.82
C THR A 38 -9.32 1.40 1.95
N ALA A 39 -9.65 0.14 2.26
CA ALA A 39 -10.76 -0.54 1.62
C ALA A 39 -12.09 0.11 2.03
N THR A 40 -13.15 -0.17 1.27
CA THR A 40 -14.48 0.36 1.51
C THR A 40 -14.86 0.26 3.01
N PRO A 41 -15.43 1.31 3.63
CA PRO A 41 -15.71 1.31 5.06
C PRO A 41 -16.57 0.12 5.49
N SER A 42 -16.24 -0.49 6.63
CA SER A 42 -17.08 -1.56 7.19
C SER A 42 -18.50 -1.05 7.44
N GLY A 43 -19.50 -1.84 7.07
CA GLY A 43 -20.92 -1.51 7.25
C GLY A 43 -21.54 -0.62 6.17
N SER A 44 -20.78 -0.18 5.15
CA SER A 44 -21.30 0.62 4.02
C SER A 44 -21.95 -0.20 2.90
N GLY A 45 -22.09 -1.52 3.07
CA GLY A 45 -22.60 -2.44 2.05
C GLY A 45 -21.57 -2.89 1.02
N GLY A 46 -20.34 -2.35 1.04
CA GLY A 46 -19.21 -2.85 0.27
C GLY A 46 -18.60 -4.13 0.87
N VAL A 47 -18.04 -4.98 0.02
CA VAL A 47 -17.45 -6.28 0.44
C VAL A 47 -15.96 -6.14 0.75
N GLY A 48 -15.31 -5.13 0.18
CA GLY A 48 -13.88 -4.90 0.31
C GLY A 48 -13.32 -4.15 -0.89
N ALA A 49 -12.02 -4.24 -1.09
CA ALA A 49 -11.35 -3.62 -2.23
C ALA A 49 -10.27 -4.54 -2.79
N LYS A 50 -10.09 -4.48 -4.10
CA LYS A 50 -8.94 -5.09 -4.78
C LYS A 50 -7.88 -4.01 -4.98
N VAL A 51 -6.62 -4.33 -4.72
CA VAL A 51 -5.47 -3.48 -5.02
C VAL A 51 -4.75 -4.10 -6.22
N ASP A 52 -4.57 -3.32 -7.28
CA ASP A 52 -3.93 -3.79 -8.52
C ASP A 52 -2.43 -3.59 -8.48
N HIS A 53 -1.99 -2.41 -8.05
CA HIS A 53 -0.57 -2.12 -7.89
C HIS A 53 -0.33 -0.94 -6.93
N ILE A 54 0.90 -0.89 -6.40
CA ILE A 54 1.41 0.25 -5.63
C ILE A 54 2.63 0.79 -6.36
N LYS A 55 2.62 2.09 -6.62
CA LYS A 55 3.72 2.83 -7.23
C LYS A 55 4.45 3.64 -6.17
N VAL A 56 5.78 3.59 -6.19
CA VAL A 56 6.66 4.33 -5.31
C VAL A 56 7.55 5.22 -6.15
N ARG A 57 7.57 6.51 -5.83
CA ARG A 57 8.37 7.52 -6.50
C ARG A 57 9.19 8.30 -5.48
N GLY A 58 10.48 8.47 -5.77
CA GLY A 58 11.31 9.43 -5.05
C GLY A 58 10.85 10.87 -5.35
N LEU A 59 10.68 11.67 -4.31
CA LEU A 59 10.36 13.11 -4.45
C LEU A 59 11.63 13.98 -4.61
N GLY A 60 12.80 13.37 -4.52
CA GLY A 60 14.10 14.02 -4.69
C GLY A 60 15.24 13.03 -4.52
N THR A 61 16.44 13.54 -4.23
CA THR A 61 17.60 12.70 -3.95
C THR A 61 17.37 11.93 -2.65
N ASN A 62 17.38 10.60 -2.77
CA ASN A 62 17.05 9.70 -1.67
C ASN A 62 18.16 8.67 -1.44
N VAL A 63 18.34 8.30 -0.17
CA VAL A 63 19.20 7.20 0.26
C VAL A 63 18.49 5.86 0.06
N PRO A 64 19.22 4.73 -0.09
CA PRO A 64 18.57 3.43 -0.20
C PRO A 64 17.81 3.09 1.08
N THR A 65 16.63 2.53 0.94
CA THR A 65 15.78 2.14 2.07
C THR A 65 14.95 0.91 1.75
N VAL A 66 14.33 0.32 2.76
CA VAL A 66 13.36 -0.77 2.61
C VAL A 66 11.98 -0.21 2.88
N LEU A 67 11.10 -0.26 1.87
CA LEU A 67 9.67 -0.03 2.03
C LEU A 67 9.04 -1.28 2.64
N ARG A 68 8.24 -1.10 3.68
CA ARG A 68 7.47 -2.16 4.32
C ARG A 68 6.00 -1.87 4.16
N LEU A 69 5.24 -2.87 3.71
CA LEU A 69 3.79 -2.80 3.59
C LEU A 69 3.16 -3.72 4.63
N PHE A 70 2.19 -3.17 5.35
CA PHE A 70 1.44 -3.88 6.36
C PHE A 70 -0.03 -3.92 5.97
N ILE A 71 -0.65 -5.08 6.10
CA ILE A 71 -2.10 -5.20 6.12
C ILE A 71 -2.55 -4.93 7.56
N ASN A 72 -3.46 -3.98 7.74
CA ASN A 72 -4.09 -3.71 9.02
C ASN A 72 -5.59 -3.98 8.94
N ASN A 73 -6.12 -4.61 9.99
CA ASN A 73 -7.51 -5.08 10.09
C ASN A 73 -8.57 -3.97 10.26
N GLY A 74 -8.19 -2.70 10.08
CA GLY A 74 -9.04 -1.51 10.26
C GLY A 74 -8.92 -0.87 11.64
N SER A 75 -8.32 -1.55 12.62
CA SER A 75 -8.16 -1.03 13.97
C SER A 75 -6.94 -0.10 14.12
N THR A 76 -6.68 0.36 15.34
CA THR A 76 -5.48 1.16 15.64
C THR A 76 -4.20 0.41 15.27
N ASN A 77 -3.24 1.10 14.64
CA ASN A 77 -1.95 0.52 14.30
C ASN A 77 -1.02 0.43 15.52
N ALA A 78 -1.35 1.08 16.64
CA ALA A 78 -0.58 1.03 17.87
C ALA A 78 -0.54 -0.37 18.54
N THR A 79 -1.39 -1.30 18.11
CA THR A 79 -1.41 -2.68 18.61
C THR A 79 -0.85 -3.61 17.54
N ALA A 80 0.27 -4.28 17.83
CA ALA A 80 0.95 -5.19 16.91
C ALA A 80 0.01 -6.24 16.27
N ALA A 81 -0.89 -6.83 17.05
CA ALA A 81 -1.84 -7.83 16.58
C ALA A 81 -2.84 -7.34 15.50
N ASN A 82 -2.98 -6.02 15.32
CA ASN A 82 -3.84 -5.45 14.28
C ASN A 82 -3.13 -5.31 12.93
N ASN A 83 -1.82 -5.54 12.88
CA ASN A 83 -1.02 -5.39 11.68
C ASN A 83 -0.34 -6.72 11.32
N SER A 84 -0.15 -6.95 10.04
CA SER A 84 0.67 -8.03 9.52
C SER A 84 1.63 -7.46 8.48
N LEU A 85 2.94 -7.67 8.68
CA LEU A 85 3.94 -7.33 7.67
C LEU A 85 3.72 -8.26 6.48
N PHE A 86 3.29 -7.67 5.36
CA PHE A 86 2.87 -8.40 4.18
C PHE A 86 3.97 -8.47 3.11
N LEU A 87 4.69 -7.37 2.90
CA LEU A 87 5.72 -7.28 1.86
C LEU A 87 6.82 -6.29 2.27
N GLU A 88 8.05 -6.61 1.89
CA GLU A 88 9.17 -5.67 1.90
C GLU A 88 9.72 -5.51 0.48
N VAL A 89 10.07 -4.28 0.11
CA VAL A 89 10.68 -3.97 -1.19
C VAL A 89 11.84 -3.01 -0.99
N THR A 90 12.98 -3.32 -1.61
CA THR A 90 14.14 -2.43 -1.64
C THR A 90 13.87 -1.25 -2.55
N ILE A 91 14.03 -0.04 -2.03
CA ILE A 91 14.01 1.22 -2.78
C ILE A 91 15.46 1.66 -2.95
N ALA A 92 15.91 1.70 -4.19
CA ALA A 92 17.27 2.11 -4.53
C ALA A 92 17.50 3.61 -4.24
N ALA A 93 18.77 3.97 -4.08
CA ALA A 93 19.16 5.38 -4.05
C ALA A 93 18.79 6.07 -5.36
N THR A 94 18.44 7.35 -5.28
CA THR A 94 18.14 8.17 -6.46
C THR A 94 18.86 9.51 -6.35
N THR A 95 19.27 10.05 -7.49
CA THR A 95 19.77 11.43 -7.61
C THR A 95 18.76 12.23 -8.41
N LEU A 96 18.25 13.31 -7.82
CA LEU A 96 17.26 14.16 -8.47
C LEU A 96 17.81 14.76 -9.77
N SER A 97 16.94 14.79 -10.78
CA SER A 97 17.17 15.51 -12.02
C SER A 97 15.90 16.27 -12.39
N GLU A 98 16.05 17.55 -12.72
CA GLU A 98 14.95 18.38 -13.24
C GLU A 98 14.79 18.23 -14.77
N VAL A 99 15.67 17.46 -15.41
CA VAL A 99 15.68 17.23 -16.87
C VAL A 99 15.49 15.77 -17.26
N SER A 100 15.52 14.85 -16.30
CA SER A 100 15.30 13.42 -16.51
C SER A 100 14.35 12.86 -15.46
N ALA A 101 13.45 11.98 -15.89
CA ALA A 101 12.56 11.29 -14.97
C ALA A 101 13.32 10.37 -14.01
N LEU A 102 12.88 10.32 -12.75
CA LEU A 102 13.29 9.30 -11.81
C LEU A 102 12.59 7.98 -12.11
N ALA A 103 13.28 6.87 -11.90
CA ALA A 103 12.70 5.55 -12.02
C ALA A 103 11.68 5.32 -10.89
N ASP A 104 10.53 4.74 -11.25
CA ASP A 104 9.50 4.35 -10.31
C ASP A 104 9.68 2.89 -9.92
N THR A 105 9.44 2.56 -8.64
CA THR A 105 9.28 1.17 -8.21
C THR A 105 7.79 0.84 -8.24
N VAL A 106 7.40 -0.17 -9.03
CA VAL A 106 6.01 -0.61 -9.14
C VAL A 106 5.88 -2.02 -8.58
N ILE A 107 4.99 -2.17 -7.61
CA ILE A 107 4.65 -3.43 -6.95
C ILE A 107 3.31 -3.87 -7.53
N GLN A 108 3.30 -4.93 -8.34
CA GLN A 108 2.10 -5.44 -9.01
C GLN A 108 1.47 -6.60 -8.24
N PHE A 109 0.15 -6.60 -8.08
CA PHE A 109 -0.64 -7.66 -7.43
C PHE A 109 -1.54 -8.38 -8.46
N ASP A 110 -0.92 -8.83 -9.54
CA ASP A 110 -1.58 -9.51 -10.67
C ASP A 110 -1.81 -11.01 -10.44
N GLY A 111 -1.26 -11.58 -9.37
CA GLY A 111 -1.25 -13.02 -9.09
C GLY A 111 -0.05 -13.77 -9.69
N ILE A 112 0.84 -13.07 -10.40
CA ILE A 112 2.06 -13.63 -11.00
C ILE A 112 3.29 -13.05 -10.29
N SER A 113 3.42 -11.72 -10.30
CA SER A 113 4.53 -10.99 -9.68
C SER A 113 4.39 -10.98 -8.16
N ASN A 114 3.16 -10.77 -7.68
CA ASN A 114 2.77 -10.96 -6.28
C ASN A 114 1.34 -11.54 -6.24
N PRO A 115 0.94 -12.21 -5.14
CA PRO A 115 -0.43 -12.68 -4.97
C PRO A 115 -1.45 -11.54 -5.15
N GLN A 116 -2.62 -11.87 -5.68
CA GLN A 116 -3.71 -10.90 -5.78
C GLN A 116 -4.05 -10.35 -4.40
N LEU A 117 -4.07 -9.02 -4.27
CA LEU A 117 -4.32 -8.36 -3.01
C LEU A 117 -5.78 -7.90 -2.94
N ILE A 118 -6.58 -8.67 -2.20
CA ILE A 118 -7.99 -8.35 -1.90
C ILE A 118 -8.09 -8.09 -0.40
N LEU A 119 -8.58 -6.90 -0.06
CA LEU A 119 -8.75 -6.44 1.31
C LEU A 119 -10.23 -6.54 1.70
N PRO A 120 -10.57 -7.17 2.83
CA PRO A 120 -11.92 -7.09 3.38
C PRO A 120 -12.34 -5.65 3.69
N ALA A 121 -13.64 -5.40 3.78
CA ALA A 121 -14.16 -4.09 4.18
C ALA A 121 -13.53 -3.59 5.49
N GLY A 122 -13.16 -2.32 5.52
CA GLY A 122 -12.50 -1.66 6.65
C GLY A 122 -10.99 -1.91 6.79
N TYR A 123 -10.40 -2.85 6.05
CA TYR A 123 -8.95 -3.08 6.10
C TYR A 123 -8.19 -1.96 5.42
N LYS A 124 -6.94 -1.77 5.82
CA LYS A 124 -6.06 -0.74 5.27
C LYS A 124 -4.65 -1.25 5.02
N ILE A 125 -3.96 -0.63 4.07
CA ILE A 125 -2.53 -0.82 3.84
C ILE A 125 -1.79 0.33 4.50
N ASN A 126 -0.94 -0.01 5.45
CA ASN A 126 -0.01 0.93 6.06
C ASN A 126 1.39 0.70 5.49
N ALA A 127 2.18 1.76 5.39
CA ALA A 127 3.54 1.69 4.92
C ALA A 127 4.52 2.36 5.89
N THR A 128 5.74 1.83 5.92
CA THR A 128 6.89 2.43 6.61
C THR A 128 8.17 2.26 5.80
N ILE A 129 9.21 3.02 6.16
CA ILE A 129 10.55 2.88 5.58
C ILE A 129 11.60 2.59 6.65
N GLY A 130 12.61 1.79 6.32
CA GLY A 130 13.66 1.39 7.26
C GLY A 130 14.72 2.45 7.54
N THR A 131 14.83 3.47 6.70
CA THR A 131 15.84 4.53 6.77
C THR A 131 15.16 5.84 6.39
N ALA A 132 15.50 6.93 7.08
CA ALA A 132 14.88 8.22 6.81
C ALA A 132 15.33 8.74 5.45
N VAL A 133 14.38 9.29 4.70
CA VAL A 133 14.59 9.76 3.33
C VAL A 133 14.18 11.21 3.27
N ALA A 134 15.16 12.13 3.22
CA ALA A 134 14.94 13.55 3.46
C ALA A 134 13.98 14.22 2.46
N ALA A 135 14.09 13.90 1.16
CA ALA A 135 13.16 14.44 0.16
C ALA A 135 11.80 13.71 0.17
N GLY A 136 11.75 12.52 0.77
CA GLY A 136 10.56 11.69 0.89
C GLY A 136 10.32 10.73 -0.28
N LEU A 137 9.43 9.78 -0.02
CA LEU A 137 8.89 8.84 -0.99
C LEU A 137 7.39 9.05 -1.11
N GLN A 138 6.92 9.28 -2.33
CA GLN A 138 5.51 9.27 -2.66
C GLN A 138 5.09 7.84 -2.95
N ILE A 139 4.10 7.35 -2.22
CA ILE A 139 3.50 6.04 -2.43
C ILE A 139 2.08 6.25 -2.90
N THR A 140 1.70 5.62 -4.01
CA THR A 140 0.36 5.70 -4.59
C THR A 140 -0.15 4.30 -4.83
N ALA A 141 -1.27 3.95 -4.20
CA ALA A 141 -1.98 2.70 -4.45
C ALA A 141 -3.08 2.92 -5.47
N PHE A 142 -3.24 1.94 -6.35
CA PHE A 142 -4.31 1.88 -7.33
C PHE A 142 -5.09 0.58 -7.17
N GLY A 143 -6.41 0.67 -7.29
CA GLY A 143 -7.27 -0.48 -7.19
C GLY A 143 -8.73 -0.09 -7.37
N GLY A 144 -9.61 -0.76 -6.65
CA GLY A 144 -11.01 -0.39 -6.64
C GLY A 144 -11.87 -1.16 -5.65
N GLU A 145 -13.00 -0.58 -5.36
CA GLU A 145 -13.99 -1.11 -4.43
C GLU A 145 -14.79 -2.26 -5.06
N LEU A 146 -15.09 -3.26 -4.25
CA LEU A 146 -15.90 -4.41 -4.62
C LEU A 146 -17.32 -4.22 -4.05
N LEU A 147 -18.30 -4.18 -4.94
CA LEU A 147 -19.71 -4.10 -4.57
C LEU A 147 -20.36 -5.49 -4.63
N TYR A 148 -21.34 -5.72 -3.76
CA TYR A 148 -22.23 -6.87 -3.90
C TYR A 148 -23.23 -6.59 -5.03
N THR A 149 -23.18 -7.34 -6.12
CA THR A 149 -24.30 -7.41 -7.08
C THR A 149 -25.23 -8.54 -6.62
N ALA A 150 -26.46 -8.18 -6.28
CA ALA A 150 -27.54 -9.11 -5.96
C ALA A 150 -27.90 -9.98 -7.18
#